data_AF-A0AAD7SB98-F1
#
_entry.id   AF-A0AAD7SB98-F1
#
_cell.length_a   1.000
_cell.length_b   1.000
_cell.length_c   1.000
_cell.angle_alpha   90.00
_cell.angle_beta   90.00
_cell.angle_gamma   90.00
#
_symmetry.space_group_name_H-M   'P 1'
#
loop_
_entity.id
_entity.type
_entity.pdbx_description
1 polymer ?
#
loop_
_entity_poly.entity_id
_entity_poly.type
_entity_poly.pdbx_seq_one_letter_code
_entity_poly.pdbx_strand_id
1 'polypeptide(L)'
;MDGPNVNWKFLDLLQEEHAQLYGGKQLVTVGSCGLHTLHNAFKCGFVAWGLDRLLKAMHTLFNNVPARREDYMQVTKSSVFPLSFCAHRWVENLPVVERALAVWPSLLIYMEAVRTKKVPNPGTGSYDTIAAAIKDPLILAKLHFYMAIARTFTPFLKRYQTDEPLMPFLGRDLAEFLKSLLRRFIKRELLQDATTVQLTRLDITERKNWVRLQDVDIGLGAESILKSTKGERTVLEFRTECVQGLSNMVLKVQEKSPLKYLVVPLTKELLKSVEAARTRYRDYLTEERRKKELEAKGQKRKAAEDDLEELRKRKKPS
;
A
#
# COMPACT_ATOMS: atom_id res chain seq x y z
N MET A 1 -17.09 -3.14 15.17
CA MET A 1 -16.14 -3.94 14.39
C MET A 1 -14.91 -4.11 15.26
N ASP A 2 -14.74 -5.30 15.83
CA ASP A 2 -13.60 -5.58 16.70
C ASP A 2 -12.27 -5.44 15.95
N GLY A 3 -11.23 -5.06 16.68
CA GLY A 3 -9.92 -4.77 16.11
C GLY A 3 -9.25 -5.98 15.44
N PRO A 4 -8.12 -5.77 14.73
CA PRO A 4 -7.45 -6.80 13.93
C PRO A 4 -7.16 -8.11 14.67
N ASN A 5 -6.90 -8.05 15.98
CA ASN A 5 -6.54 -9.20 16.81
C ASN A 5 -7.69 -10.19 17.01
N VAL A 6 -8.94 -9.72 17.03
CA VAL A 6 -10.12 -10.60 17.21
C VAL A 6 -10.34 -11.45 15.95
N ASN A 7 -10.07 -10.89 14.77
CA ASN A 7 -10.15 -11.62 13.50
C ASN A 7 -9.08 -12.71 13.38
N TRP A 8 -7.90 -12.52 13.97
CA TRP A 8 -6.82 -13.52 13.93
C TRP A 8 -7.13 -14.72 14.82
N LYS A 9 -7.63 -14.51 16.04
CA LYS A 9 -7.97 -15.64 16.93
C LYS A 9 -9.07 -16.51 16.35
N PHE A 10 -10.08 -15.91 15.71
CA PHE A 10 -11.10 -16.66 14.99
C PHE A 10 -10.50 -17.48 13.84
N LEU A 11 -9.61 -16.88 13.04
CA LEU A 11 -8.93 -17.59 11.96
C LEU A 11 -8.09 -18.76 12.48
N ASP A 12 -7.36 -18.58 13.57
CA ASP A 12 -6.54 -19.64 14.17
C ASP A 12 -7.42 -20.83 14.62
N LEU A 13 -8.54 -20.54 15.31
CA LEU A 13 -9.50 -21.57 15.71
C LEU A 13 -10.13 -22.29 14.51
N LEU A 14 -10.49 -21.54 13.46
CA LEU A 14 -11.02 -22.09 12.21
C LEU A 14 -9.99 -23.01 11.52
N GLN A 15 -8.71 -22.62 11.53
CA GLN A 15 -7.63 -23.41 10.96
C GLN A 15 -7.37 -24.70 11.77
N GLU A 16 -7.43 -24.63 13.10
CA GLU A 16 -7.33 -25.78 13.99
C GLU A 16 -8.47 -26.78 13.74
N GLU A 17 -9.72 -26.30 13.71
CA GLU A 17 -10.89 -27.13 13.43
C GLU A 17 -10.83 -27.74 12.02
N HIS A 18 -10.48 -26.95 11.01
CA HIS A 18 -10.33 -27.45 9.63
C HIS A 18 -9.21 -28.50 9.53
N ALA A 19 -8.08 -28.30 10.21
CA ALA A 19 -7.02 -29.28 10.25
C ALA A 19 -7.49 -30.60 10.90
N GLN A 20 -8.28 -30.54 11.98
CA GLN A 20 -8.85 -31.73 12.61
C GLN A 20 -9.83 -32.46 11.67
N LEU A 21 -10.71 -31.73 10.99
CA LEU A 21 -11.73 -32.30 10.12
C LEU A 21 -11.18 -32.86 8.79
N TYR A 22 -10.08 -32.30 8.28
CA TYR A 22 -9.57 -32.59 6.94
C TYR A 22 -8.16 -33.18 6.91
N GLY A 23 -7.76 -33.90 7.97
CA GLY A 23 -6.51 -34.67 7.99
C GLY A 23 -5.26 -33.79 7.94
N GLY A 24 -5.23 -32.73 8.73
CA GLY A 24 -4.13 -31.77 8.83
C GLY A 24 -4.11 -30.69 7.76
N LYS A 25 -5.11 -30.64 6.86
CA LYS A 25 -5.19 -29.62 5.81
C LYS A 25 -5.64 -28.28 6.37
N GLN A 26 -4.94 -27.22 5.98
CA GLN A 26 -5.24 -25.84 6.37
C GLN A 26 -5.72 -25.02 5.16
N LEU A 27 -6.58 -24.03 5.41
CA LEU A 27 -6.97 -23.05 4.41
C LEU A 27 -5.78 -22.15 4.08
N VAL A 28 -5.74 -21.63 2.84
CA VAL A 28 -4.71 -20.65 2.47
C VAL A 28 -5.00 -19.33 3.19
N THR A 29 -4.18 -19.01 4.19
CA THR A 29 -4.27 -17.74 4.91
C THR A 29 -3.62 -16.63 4.09
N VAL A 30 -4.44 -15.71 3.60
CA VAL A 30 -4.00 -14.52 2.85
C VAL A 30 -3.87 -13.27 3.73
N GLY A 31 -4.15 -13.44 5.02
CA GLY A 31 -4.01 -12.45 6.09
C GLY A 31 -5.11 -11.39 6.14
N SER A 32 -5.05 -10.51 7.14
CA SER A 32 -6.08 -9.50 7.39
C SER A 32 -6.11 -8.35 6.38
N CYS A 33 -4.97 -8.02 5.76
CA CYS A 33 -4.85 -7.13 4.60
C CYS A 33 -3.44 -7.19 4.00
N GLY A 34 -3.28 -7.79 2.81
CA GLY A 34 -1.99 -7.85 2.11
C GLY A 34 -1.38 -6.47 1.80
N LEU A 35 -2.22 -5.45 1.59
CA LEU A 35 -1.77 -4.08 1.33
C LEU A 35 -1.14 -3.42 2.55
N HIS A 36 -1.62 -3.72 3.76
CA HIS A 36 -1.04 -3.19 5.00
C HIS A 36 0.41 -3.66 5.17
N THR A 37 0.69 -4.93 4.83
CA THR A 37 2.06 -5.46 4.77
C THR A 37 2.94 -4.64 3.83
N LEU A 38 2.44 -4.28 2.63
CA LEU A 38 3.21 -3.50 1.67
C LEU A 38 3.44 -2.05 2.12
N HIS A 39 2.45 -1.40 2.74
CA HIS A 39 2.65 -0.06 3.32
C HIS A 39 3.71 -0.08 4.42
N ASN A 40 3.67 -1.09 5.29
CA ASN A 40 4.67 -1.24 6.36
C ASN A 40 6.04 -1.61 5.81
N ALA A 41 6.12 -2.49 4.82
CA ALA A 41 7.37 -2.83 4.13
C ALA A 41 8.01 -1.58 3.56
N PHE A 42 7.25 -0.81 2.77
CA PHE A 42 7.71 0.43 2.19
C PHE A 42 8.19 1.42 3.25
N LYS A 43 7.41 1.63 4.33
CA LYS A 43 7.81 2.45 5.47
C LYS A 43 9.16 2.01 6.04
N CYS A 44 9.33 0.73 6.34
CA CYS A 44 10.56 0.16 6.94
C CYS A 44 11.82 0.46 6.11
N GLY A 45 11.71 0.59 4.80
CA GLY A 45 12.86 0.94 3.96
C GLY A 45 13.29 2.41 4.01
N PHE A 46 12.47 3.31 4.56
CA PHE A 46 12.73 4.76 4.56
C PHE A 46 12.80 5.40 5.95
N VAL A 47 12.48 4.67 7.03
CA VAL A 47 12.45 5.22 8.40
C VAL A 47 13.77 5.93 8.77
N ALA A 48 14.90 5.34 8.40
CA ALA A 48 16.23 5.87 8.74
C ALA A 48 16.50 7.28 8.18
N TRP A 49 15.88 7.63 7.05
CA TRP A 49 16.08 8.94 6.41
C TRP A 49 15.12 10.02 6.91
N GLY A 50 14.08 9.66 7.67
CA GLY A 50 13.11 10.63 8.19
C GLY A 50 12.39 11.44 7.10
N LEU A 51 12.27 10.92 5.88
CA LEU A 51 11.66 11.65 4.76
C LEU A 51 10.19 12.03 5.02
N ASP A 52 9.48 11.26 5.84
CA ASP A 52 8.11 11.61 6.24
C ASP A 52 8.06 12.92 7.04
N ARG A 53 9.07 13.19 7.88
CA ARG A 53 9.16 14.44 8.63
C ARG A 53 9.37 15.62 7.69
N LEU A 54 10.25 15.47 6.70
CA LEU A 54 10.48 16.49 5.68
C LEU A 54 9.21 16.75 4.86
N LEU A 55 8.60 15.71 4.30
CA LEU A 55 7.41 15.86 3.44
C LEU A 55 6.24 16.49 4.22
N LYS A 56 6.04 16.10 5.49
CA LYS A 56 5.07 16.76 6.38
C LYS A 56 5.42 18.22 6.62
N ALA A 57 6.68 18.52 6.95
CA ALA A 57 7.14 19.89 7.21
C ALA A 57 6.93 20.81 6.01
N MET A 58 7.22 20.34 4.80
CA MET A 58 7.00 21.09 3.55
C MET A 58 5.53 21.52 3.41
N HIS A 59 4.58 20.62 3.68
CA HIS A 59 3.16 20.95 3.63
C HIS A 59 2.74 21.86 4.79
N THR A 60 3.07 21.48 6.02
CA THR A 60 2.69 22.21 7.25
C THR A 60 3.20 23.64 7.23
N LEU A 61 4.37 23.90 6.63
CA LEU A 61 4.89 25.26 6.49
C LEU A 61 3.89 26.19 5.77
N PHE A 62 3.10 25.73 4.81
CA PHE A 62 2.19 26.58 4.03
C PHE A 62 0.71 26.25 4.24
N ASN A 63 0.39 25.33 5.15
CA ASN A 63 -0.97 24.89 5.40
C ASN A 63 -1.68 25.87 6.34
N ASN A 64 -2.84 26.40 5.92
CA ASN A 64 -3.63 27.36 6.70
C ASN A 64 -2.89 28.63 7.15
N VAL A 65 -1.90 29.10 6.37
CA VAL A 65 -1.16 30.35 6.65
C VAL A 65 -1.19 31.27 5.42
N PRO A 66 -2.26 32.08 5.21
CA PRO A 66 -2.43 32.90 4.01
C PRO A 66 -1.27 33.87 3.74
N ALA A 67 -0.85 34.65 4.74
CA ALA A 67 0.24 35.63 4.59
C ALA A 67 1.54 34.97 4.08
N ARG A 68 1.89 33.80 4.62
CA ARG A 68 3.10 33.08 4.20
C ARG A 68 2.99 32.51 2.78
N ARG A 69 1.78 32.11 2.37
CA ARG A 69 1.53 31.66 0.99
C ARG A 69 1.66 32.83 0.02
N GLU A 70 1.18 34.01 0.41
CA GLU A 70 1.36 35.25 -0.34
C GLU A 70 2.85 35.61 -0.49
N ASP A 71 3.60 35.62 0.62
CA ASP A 71 5.06 35.82 0.61
C ASP A 71 5.76 34.84 -0.35
N TYR A 72 5.43 33.55 -0.24
CA TYR A 72 5.95 32.50 -1.12
C TYR A 72 5.64 32.78 -2.59
N MET A 73 4.40 33.11 -2.93
CA MET A 73 4.00 33.41 -4.32
C MET A 73 4.73 34.67 -4.83
N GLN A 74 4.89 35.68 -3.99
CA GLN A 74 5.53 36.92 -4.36
C GLN A 74 7.03 36.74 -4.67
N VAL A 75 7.75 35.98 -3.84
CA VAL A 75 9.20 35.80 -3.99
C VAL A 75 9.57 34.72 -5.00
N THR A 76 8.77 33.65 -5.10
CA THR A 76 9.08 32.51 -5.98
C THR A 76 8.41 32.60 -7.34
N LYS A 77 7.38 33.44 -7.48
CA LYS A 77 6.48 33.50 -8.65
C LYS A 77 5.74 32.19 -8.95
N SER A 78 5.67 31.28 -7.96
CA SER A 78 5.00 29.99 -8.07
C SER A 78 3.76 29.94 -7.18
N SER A 79 2.65 29.46 -7.71
CA SER A 79 1.43 29.12 -6.96
C SER A 79 1.32 27.62 -6.63
N VAL A 80 2.41 26.88 -6.84
CA VAL A 80 2.48 25.43 -6.62
C VAL A 80 3.01 25.15 -5.22
N PHE A 81 2.23 24.43 -4.41
CA PHE A 81 2.55 24.13 -3.01
C PHE A 81 2.71 22.62 -2.76
N PRO A 82 3.41 22.22 -1.67
CA PRO A 82 3.55 20.83 -1.25
C PRO A 82 2.22 20.18 -0.83
N LEU A 83 2.09 18.88 -1.08
CA LEU A 83 0.93 18.07 -0.69
C LEU A 83 1.11 17.46 0.71
N SER A 84 -0.01 17.15 1.37
CA SER A 84 -0.01 16.50 2.68
C SER A 84 0.44 15.03 2.59
N PHE A 85 1.27 14.60 3.54
CA PHE A 85 1.79 13.23 3.63
C PHE A 85 0.94 12.35 4.56
N CYS A 86 0.49 11.19 4.08
CA CYS A 86 -0.26 10.22 4.87
C CYS A 86 0.66 9.19 5.56
N ALA A 87 0.74 9.23 6.89
CA ALA A 87 1.62 8.38 7.68
C ALA A 87 1.20 6.90 7.76
N HIS A 88 -0.07 6.59 7.48
CA HIS A 88 -0.59 5.22 7.47
C HIS A 88 -0.59 4.58 6.08
N ARG A 89 -0.49 5.40 5.02
CA ARG A 89 -0.58 4.96 3.62
C ARG A 89 0.66 5.35 2.83
N TRP A 90 1.81 4.80 3.23
CA TRP A 90 3.11 5.23 2.70
C TRP A 90 3.23 5.18 1.17
N VAL A 91 2.84 4.05 0.56
CA VAL A 91 2.84 3.86 -0.90
C VAL A 91 1.97 4.86 -1.66
N GLU A 92 0.88 5.36 -1.06
CA GLU A 92 -0.01 6.35 -1.70
C GLU A 92 0.61 7.75 -1.78
N ASN A 93 1.76 8.00 -1.13
CA ASN A 93 2.45 9.28 -1.15
C ASN A 93 3.33 9.51 -2.40
N LEU A 94 3.19 8.71 -3.46
CA LEU A 94 3.87 8.97 -4.74
C LEU A 94 3.60 10.41 -5.27
N PRO A 95 2.34 10.90 -5.33
CA PRO A 95 2.08 12.28 -5.75
C PRO A 95 2.69 13.32 -4.80
N VAL A 96 2.86 12.99 -3.51
CA VAL A 96 3.43 13.88 -2.50
C VAL A 96 4.92 14.10 -2.76
N VAL A 97 5.68 13.03 -3.01
CA VAL A 97 7.11 13.15 -3.35
C VAL A 97 7.33 13.79 -4.72
N GLU A 98 6.46 13.49 -5.70
CA GLU A 98 6.51 14.13 -7.02
C GLU A 98 6.29 15.65 -6.89
N ARG A 99 5.29 16.06 -6.09
CA ARG A 99 5.07 17.47 -5.80
C ARG A 99 6.24 18.08 -5.03
N ALA A 100 6.81 17.37 -4.06
CA ALA A 100 7.92 17.87 -3.27
C ALA A 100 9.13 18.18 -4.14
N LEU A 101 9.47 17.28 -5.07
CA LEU A 101 10.55 17.48 -6.05
C LEU A 101 10.26 18.67 -6.98
N ALA A 102 9.02 18.81 -7.46
CA ALA A 102 8.62 19.94 -8.30
C ALA A 102 8.67 21.30 -7.58
N VAL A 103 8.32 21.32 -6.29
CA VAL A 103 8.31 22.55 -5.46
C VAL A 103 9.71 22.88 -4.94
N TRP A 104 10.64 21.92 -4.90
CA TRP A 104 11.96 22.09 -4.28
C TRP A 104 12.71 23.36 -4.71
N PRO A 105 12.81 23.72 -6.02
CA PRO A 105 13.50 24.94 -6.43
C PRO A 105 12.85 26.22 -5.88
N SER A 106 11.51 26.29 -5.92
CA SER A 106 10.77 27.42 -5.35
C SER A 106 10.92 27.50 -3.83
N LEU A 107 10.96 26.34 -3.16
CA LEU A 107 11.20 26.28 -1.72
C LEU A 107 12.59 26.84 -1.36
N LEU A 108 13.63 26.53 -2.14
CA LEU A 108 14.97 27.11 -1.92
C LEU A 108 14.97 28.63 -2.03
N ILE A 109 14.28 29.20 -3.03
CA ILE A 109 14.13 30.66 -3.20
C ILE A 109 13.43 31.27 -1.98
N TYR A 110 12.36 30.64 -1.50
CA TYR A 110 11.64 31.10 -0.32
C TYR A 110 12.52 31.05 0.94
N MET A 111 13.23 29.95 1.17
CA MET A 111 14.13 29.79 2.33
C MET A 111 15.26 30.84 2.31
N GLU A 112 15.77 31.16 1.11
CA GLU A 112 16.77 32.22 0.92
C GLU A 112 16.19 33.62 1.17
N ALA A 113 14.94 33.88 0.75
CA ALA A 113 14.24 35.13 1.05
C ALA A 113 14.04 35.33 2.56
N VAL A 114 13.73 34.25 3.31
CA VAL A 114 13.69 34.29 4.78
C VAL A 114 15.08 34.57 5.35
N ARG A 115 16.11 33.87 4.88
CA ARG A 115 17.50 34.03 5.35
C ARG A 115 18.02 35.46 5.15
N THR A 116 17.68 36.07 4.02
CA THR A 116 18.05 37.45 3.66
C THR A 116 17.10 38.50 4.21
N LYS A 117 16.14 38.10 5.06
CA LYS A 117 15.14 38.98 5.70
C LYS A 117 14.25 39.75 4.71
N LYS A 118 14.07 39.24 3.49
CA LYS A 118 13.10 39.77 2.51
C LYS A 118 11.66 39.46 2.89
N VAL A 119 11.45 38.35 3.60
CA VAL A 119 10.16 37.94 4.18
C VAL A 119 10.36 37.54 5.65
N PRO A 120 9.32 37.57 6.50
CA PRO A 120 9.43 37.21 7.91
C PRO A 120 9.89 35.77 8.11
N ASN A 121 10.67 35.53 9.18
CA ASN A 121 11.02 34.17 9.58
C ASN A 121 9.81 33.48 10.23
N PRO A 122 9.37 32.30 9.75
CA PRO A 122 8.26 31.56 10.34
C PRO A 122 8.43 31.18 11.81
N GLY A 123 9.65 30.96 12.29
CA GLY A 123 9.93 30.52 13.68
C GLY A 123 9.27 29.19 14.04
N THR A 124 9.09 28.27 13.08
CA THR A 124 8.38 26.99 13.29
C THR A 124 9.30 25.79 13.12
N GLY A 125 9.03 24.70 13.83
CA GLY A 125 9.78 23.45 13.65
C GLY A 125 9.70 22.86 12.24
N SER A 126 8.66 23.20 11.45
CA SER A 126 8.59 22.85 10.03
C SER A 126 9.65 23.58 9.19
N TYR A 127 9.87 24.87 9.48
CA TYR A 127 10.94 25.64 8.86
C TYR A 127 12.32 25.06 9.21
N ASP A 128 12.55 24.73 10.49
CA ASP A 128 13.83 24.16 10.94
C ASP A 128 14.11 22.79 10.30
N THR A 129 13.07 21.96 10.17
CA THR A 129 13.17 20.65 9.50
C THR A 129 13.59 20.81 8.04
N ILE A 130 13.00 21.77 7.31
CA ILE A 130 13.35 22.05 5.92
C ILE A 130 14.77 22.62 5.83
N ALA A 131 15.13 23.56 6.72
CA ALA A 131 16.47 24.14 6.76
C ALA A 131 17.57 23.09 7.02
N ALA A 132 17.30 22.11 7.90
CA ALA A 132 18.19 20.98 8.11
C ALA A 132 18.29 20.08 6.86
N ALA A 133 17.17 19.77 6.21
CA ALA A 133 17.15 18.93 5.01
C ALA A 133 17.90 19.56 3.83
N ILE A 134 17.85 20.88 3.66
CA ILE A 134 18.60 21.60 2.61
C ILE A 134 20.12 21.44 2.77
N LYS A 135 20.61 21.23 3.98
CA LYS A 135 22.04 21.01 4.25
C LYS A 135 22.50 19.59 3.92
N ASP A 136 21.59 18.64 3.76
CA ASP A 136 21.91 17.27 3.36
C ASP A 136 22.16 17.22 1.84
N PRO A 137 23.40 16.99 1.38
CA PRO A 137 23.73 16.99 -0.05
C PRO A 137 23.05 15.85 -0.81
N LEU A 138 22.53 14.83 -0.12
CA LEU A 138 21.88 13.67 -0.71
C LEU A 138 20.35 13.74 -0.64
N ILE A 139 19.75 14.81 -0.13
CA ILE A 139 18.31 14.85 0.11
C ILE A 139 17.49 14.65 -1.18
N LEU A 140 17.92 15.25 -2.28
CA LEU A 140 17.27 15.07 -3.58
C LEU A 140 17.45 13.64 -4.10
N ALA A 141 18.62 13.03 -3.92
CA ALA A 141 18.84 11.63 -4.28
C ALA A 141 17.93 10.70 -3.47
N LYS A 142 17.75 10.96 -2.16
CA LYS A 142 16.83 10.23 -1.28
C LYS A 142 15.37 10.36 -1.72
N LEU A 143 14.91 11.57 -2.07
CA LEU A 143 13.56 11.80 -2.59
C LEU A 143 13.32 11.12 -3.95
N HIS A 144 14.31 11.17 -4.86
CA HIS A 144 14.22 10.47 -6.13
C HIS A 144 14.23 8.95 -5.98
N PHE A 145 15.03 8.40 -5.06
CA PHE A 145 15.00 6.98 -4.74
C PHE A 145 13.65 6.58 -4.14
N TYR A 146 13.12 7.35 -3.20
CA TYR A 146 11.76 7.17 -2.68
C TYR A 146 10.73 7.09 -3.80
N MET A 147 10.76 8.05 -4.74
CA MET A 147 9.86 8.08 -5.89
C MET A 147 10.02 6.84 -6.80
N ALA A 148 11.24 6.40 -7.07
CA ALA A 148 11.51 5.21 -7.87
C ALA A 148 10.94 3.93 -7.24
N ILE A 149 11.10 3.76 -5.93
CA ILE A 149 10.53 2.62 -5.22
C ILE A 149 9.00 2.74 -5.14
N ALA A 150 8.45 3.92 -4.87
CA ALA A 150 7.00 4.12 -4.82
C ALA A 150 6.32 3.76 -6.15
N ARG A 151 6.95 4.08 -7.28
CA ARG A 151 6.51 3.65 -8.61
C ARG A 151 6.53 2.13 -8.82
N THR A 152 7.40 1.41 -8.11
CA THR A 152 7.42 -0.06 -8.16
C THR A 152 6.24 -0.66 -7.40
N PHE A 153 5.83 -0.05 -6.28
CA PHE A 153 4.68 -0.51 -5.48
C PHE A 153 3.32 -0.10 -6.06
N THR A 154 3.26 1.04 -6.77
CA THR A 154 1.99 1.65 -7.21
C THR A 154 1.11 0.74 -8.06
N PRO A 155 1.60 0.00 -9.07
CA PRO A 155 0.75 -0.87 -9.89
C PRO A 155 0.08 -1.97 -9.09
N PHE A 156 0.83 -2.60 -8.17
CA PHE A 156 0.28 -3.63 -7.28
C PHE A 156 -0.79 -3.02 -6.36
N LEU A 157 -0.47 -1.88 -5.73
CA LEU A 157 -1.41 -1.20 -4.85
C LEU A 157 -2.72 -0.86 -5.56
N LYS A 158 -2.65 -0.18 -6.72
CA LYS A 158 -3.84 0.22 -7.49
C LYS A 158 -4.69 -0.97 -7.92
N ARG A 159 -4.07 -2.08 -8.31
CA ARG A 159 -4.77 -3.30 -8.72
C ARG A 159 -5.57 -3.88 -7.56
N TYR A 160 -4.93 -4.07 -6.40
CA TYR A 160 -5.53 -4.72 -5.23
C TYR A 160 -6.34 -3.77 -4.32
N GLN A 161 -6.47 -2.49 -4.66
CA GLN A 161 -7.36 -1.51 -4.02
C GLN A 161 -8.67 -1.33 -4.82
N THR A 162 -9.21 -2.41 -5.35
CA THR A 162 -10.48 -2.44 -6.10
C THR A 162 -11.41 -3.49 -5.52
N ASP A 163 -12.71 -3.39 -5.82
CA ASP A 163 -13.71 -4.39 -5.44
C ASP A 163 -13.72 -5.62 -6.39
N GLU A 164 -12.75 -5.71 -7.31
CA GLU A 164 -12.64 -6.83 -8.24
C GLU A 164 -12.16 -8.11 -7.52
N PRO A 165 -12.63 -9.31 -7.93
CA PRO A 165 -12.25 -10.58 -7.31
C PRO A 165 -10.83 -11.03 -7.73
N LEU A 166 -9.81 -10.28 -7.29
CA LEU A 166 -8.43 -10.43 -7.76
C LEU A 166 -7.60 -11.48 -6.99
N MET A 167 -8.17 -12.09 -5.97
CA MET A 167 -7.50 -13.12 -5.15
C MET A 167 -6.82 -14.23 -5.96
N PRO A 168 -7.39 -14.77 -7.06
CA PRO A 168 -6.73 -15.78 -7.88
C PRO A 168 -5.40 -15.33 -8.50
N PHE A 169 -5.20 -14.02 -8.69
CA PHE A 169 -3.99 -13.46 -9.29
C PHE A 169 -2.93 -13.07 -8.26
N LEU A 170 -3.28 -13.03 -6.96
CA LEU A 170 -2.44 -12.52 -5.88
C LEU A 170 -1.07 -13.19 -5.83
N GLY A 171 -1.02 -14.52 -5.94
CA GLY A 171 0.24 -15.26 -5.89
C GLY A 171 1.19 -14.89 -7.03
N ARG A 172 0.66 -14.82 -8.26
CA ARG A 172 1.46 -14.44 -9.44
C ARG A 172 1.95 -13.00 -9.34
N ASP A 173 1.03 -12.08 -9.04
CA ASP A 173 1.34 -10.64 -9.04
C ASP A 173 2.29 -10.28 -7.89
N LEU A 174 2.14 -10.90 -6.72
CA LEU A 174 3.03 -10.67 -5.59
C LEU A 174 4.43 -11.22 -5.85
N ALA A 175 4.53 -12.35 -6.57
CA ALA A 175 5.82 -12.92 -6.94
C ALA A 175 6.56 -12.02 -7.95
N GLU A 176 5.86 -11.49 -8.95
CA GLU A 176 6.47 -10.55 -9.91
C GLU A 176 6.85 -9.24 -9.24
N PHE A 177 6.02 -8.73 -8.32
CA PHE A 177 6.34 -7.57 -7.50
C PHE A 177 7.61 -7.79 -6.65
N LEU A 178 7.68 -8.91 -5.92
CA LEU A 178 8.85 -9.26 -5.11
C LEU A 178 10.11 -9.39 -5.97
N LYS A 179 10.00 -10.06 -7.12
CA LYS A 179 11.09 -10.19 -8.09
C LYS A 179 11.55 -8.83 -8.61
N SER A 180 10.63 -7.90 -8.84
CA SER A 180 10.94 -6.54 -9.27
C SER A 180 11.74 -5.75 -8.24
N LEU A 181 11.47 -5.92 -6.94
CA LEU A 181 12.30 -5.34 -5.88
C LEU A 181 13.67 -5.99 -5.79
N LEU A 182 13.73 -7.33 -5.83
CA LEU A 182 14.97 -8.09 -5.75
C LEU A 182 15.93 -7.76 -6.91
N ARG A 183 15.41 -7.62 -8.14
CA ARG A 183 16.20 -7.27 -9.35
C ARG A 183 17.02 -5.98 -9.19
N ARG A 184 16.66 -5.10 -8.25
CA ARG A 184 17.40 -3.85 -8.01
C ARG A 184 18.76 -4.04 -7.35
N PHE A 185 18.94 -5.12 -6.59
CA PHE A 185 20.15 -5.29 -5.78
C PHE A 185 20.64 -6.74 -5.66
N ILE A 186 19.88 -7.74 -6.09
CA ILE A 186 20.26 -9.16 -6.10
C ILE A 186 20.74 -9.57 -7.49
N LYS A 187 21.77 -10.42 -7.53
CA LYS A 187 22.32 -10.98 -8.77
C LYS A 187 21.25 -11.71 -9.58
N ARG A 188 21.25 -11.47 -10.89
CA ARG A 188 20.25 -12.02 -11.83
C ARG A 188 20.19 -13.54 -11.81
N GLU A 189 21.34 -14.21 -11.69
CA GLU A 189 21.45 -15.68 -11.63
C GLU A 189 20.63 -16.31 -10.49
N LEU A 190 20.45 -15.61 -9.37
CA LEU A 190 19.66 -16.09 -8.22
C LEU A 190 18.15 -15.90 -8.41
N LEU A 191 17.75 -15.06 -9.37
CA LEU A 191 16.35 -14.73 -9.65
C LEU A 191 15.83 -15.43 -10.91
N GLN A 192 16.74 -15.95 -11.74
CA GLN A 192 16.40 -16.72 -12.91
C GLN A 192 15.78 -18.04 -12.48
N ASP A 193 14.61 -18.38 -13.04
CA ASP A 193 13.86 -19.60 -12.77
C ASP A 193 13.48 -19.87 -11.30
N ALA A 194 13.68 -18.88 -10.41
CA ALA A 194 13.31 -18.96 -9.02
C ALA A 194 11.79 -19.10 -8.87
N THR A 195 11.36 -20.17 -8.21
CA THR A 195 9.98 -20.41 -7.81
C THR A 195 9.51 -19.38 -6.77
N THR A 196 8.20 -19.23 -6.62
CA THR A 196 7.59 -18.34 -5.60
C THR A 196 8.13 -18.62 -4.19
N VAL A 197 8.26 -19.90 -3.83
CA VAL A 197 8.77 -20.33 -2.52
C VAL A 197 10.26 -19.98 -2.38
N GLN A 198 11.08 -20.19 -3.42
CA GLN A 198 12.49 -19.80 -3.40
C GLN A 198 12.65 -18.29 -3.22
N LEU A 199 11.85 -17.46 -3.90
CA LEU A 199 11.87 -16.00 -3.71
C LEU A 199 11.55 -15.59 -2.26
N THR A 200 10.65 -16.31 -1.58
CA THR A 200 10.32 -16.01 -0.17
C THR A 200 11.38 -16.44 0.84
N ARG A 201 12.25 -17.38 0.46
CA ARG A 201 13.29 -17.96 1.33
C ARG A 201 14.70 -17.50 0.97
N LEU A 202 14.84 -16.76 -0.13
CA LEU A 202 16.12 -16.23 -0.57
C LEU A 202 16.73 -15.37 0.53
N ASP A 203 17.96 -15.69 0.92
CA ASP A 203 18.73 -14.85 1.82
C ASP A 203 19.22 -13.60 1.07
N ILE A 204 18.64 -12.48 1.47
CA ILE A 204 18.91 -11.17 0.89
C ILE A 204 19.86 -10.33 1.74
N THR A 205 20.38 -10.88 2.84
CA THR A 205 21.32 -10.20 3.75
C THR A 205 22.78 -10.50 3.41
N GLU A 206 23.03 -11.64 2.75
CA GLU A 206 24.36 -12.04 2.32
C GLU A 206 24.87 -11.21 1.14
N ARG A 207 25.93 -10.42 1.36
CA ARG A 207 26.56 -9.56 0.34
C ARG A 207 27.00 -10.31 -0.93
N LYS A 208 27.35 -11.60 -0.84
CA LYS A 208 27.72 -12.42 -2.01
C LYS A 208 26.57 -12.59 -3.01
N ASN A 209 25.32 -12.43 -2.55
CA ASN A 209 24.11 -12.52 -3.38
C ASN A 209 23.77 -11.19 -4.05
N TRP A 210 24.43 -10.09 -3.65
CA TRP A 210 24.16 -8.76 -4.15
C TRP A 210 24.93 -8.49 -5.44
N VAL A 211 24.37 -7.63 -6.28
CA VAL A 211 25.14 -6.98 -7.34
C VAL A 211 26.21 -6.07 -6.72
N ARG A 212 27.22 -5.66 -7.50
CA ARG A 212 28.18 -4.66 -7.01
C ARG A 212 27.43 -3.37 -6.67
N LEU A 213 27.88 -2.64 -5.66
CA LEU A 213 27.18 -1.42 -5.23
C LEU A 213 26.96 -0.42 -6.37
N GLN A 214 27.91 -0.30 -7.31
CA GLN A 214 27.79 0.56 -8.48
C GLN A 214 26.66 0.14 -9.43
N ASP A 215 26.30 -1.14 -9.45
CA ASP A 215 25.28 -1.71 -10.33
C ASP A 215 23.88 -1.77 -9.67
N VAL A 216 23.75 -1.30 -8.43
CA VAL A 216 22.45 -1.24 -7.73
C VAL A 216 21.52 -0.25 -8.45
N ASP A 217 20.32 -0.69 -8.81
CA ASP A 217 19.30 0.16 -9.43
C ASP A 217 18.58 1.04 -8.40
N ILE A 218 19.08 2.27 -8.27
CA ILE A 218 18.49 3.35 -7.47
C ILE A 218 17.51 4.23 -8.25
N GLY A 219 17.24 3.90 -9.52
CA GLY A 219 16.39 4.66 -10.41
C GLY A 219 17.07 5.90 -11.02
N LEU A 220 16.63 6.24 -12.25
CA LEU A 220 17.25 7.28 -13.09
C LEU A 220 17.33 8.66 -12.42
N GLY A 221 16.32 9.02 -11.61
CA GLY A 221 16.31 10.30 -10.90
C GLY A 221 17.45 10.41 -9.89
N ALA A 222 17.65 9.37 -9.07
CA ALA A 222 18.72 9.37 -8.08
C ALA A 222 20.09 9.31 -8.75
N GLU A 223 20.24 8.49 -9.80
CA GLU A 223 21.46 8.45 -10.62
C GLU A 223 21.84 9.82 -11.17
N SER A 224 20.87 10.58 -11.69
CA SER A 224 21.11 11.91 -12.22
C SER A 224 21.64 12.88 -11.16
N ILE A 225 21.14 12.79 -9.92
CA ILE A 225 21.66 13.61 -8.81
C ILE A 225 23.08 13.18 -8.46
N LEU A 226 23.34 11.88 -8.34
CA LEU A 226 24.66 11.38 -7.93
C LEU A 226 25.77 11.68 -8.94
N LYS A 227 25.46 11.82 -10.24
CA LYS A 227 26.43 12.29 -11.24
C LYS A 227 27.02 13.67 -10.94
N SER A 228 26.24 14.52 -10.26
CA SER A 228 26.68 15.86 -9.84
C SER A 228 27.31 15.89 -8.44
N THR A 229 27.20 14.78 -7.69
CA THR A 229 27.72 14.67 -6.32
C THR A 229 29.23 14.40 -6.35
N LYS A 230 29.99 15.20 -5.61
CA LYS A 230 31.43 14.97 -5.40
C LYS A 230 31.63 13.99 -4.23
N GLY A 231 32.55 13.04 -4.39
CA GLY A 231 32.94 12.10 -3.34
C GLY A 231 32.44 10.68 -3.59
N GLU A 232 33.31 9.84 -4.12
CA GLU A 232 33.02 8.43 -4.41
C GLU A 232 32.56 7.67 -3.16
N ARG A 233 33.18 7.96 -2.01
CA ARG A 233 32.79 7.38 -0.72
C ARG A 233 31.33 7.68 -0.37
N THR A 234 30.88 8.92 -0.51
CA THR A 234 29.51 9.34 -0.22
C THR A 234 28.50 8.65 -1.16
N VAL A 235 28.86 8.47 -2.43
CA VAL A 235 28.04 7.75 -3.41
C VAL A 235 27.90 6.27 -3.03
N LEU A 236 29.00 5.63 -2.61
CA LEU A 236 29.00 4.23 -2.16
C LEU A 236 28.23 4.04 -0.84
N GLU A 237 28.35 4.98 0.09
CA GLU A 237 27.58 5.00 1.35
C GLU A 237 26.07 5.12 1.04
N PHE A 238 25.67 6.05 0.17
CA PHE A 238 24.27 6.18 -0.25
C PHE A 238 23.73 4.91 -0.91
N ARG A 239 24.51 4.27 -1.79
CA ARG A 239 24.12 2.99 -2.42
C ARG A 239 23.98 1.87 -1.39
N THR A 240 24.85 1.83 -0.39
CA THR A 240 24.75 0.89 0.73
C THR A 240 23.46 1.11 1.52
N GLU A 241 23.11 2.36 1.84
CA GLU A 241 21.84 2.71 2.50
C GLU A 241 20.62 2.32 1.64
N CYS A 242 20.68 2.51 0.32
CA CYS A 242 19.62 2.09 -0.60
C CYS A 242 19.41 0.57 -0.56
N VAL A 243 20.50 -0.21 -0.59
CA VAL A 243 20.42 -1.67 -0.46
C VAL A 243 19.83 -2.06 0.90
N GLN A 244 20.26 -1.42 1.99
CA GLN A 244 19.69 -1.69 3.31
C GLN A 244 18.18 -1.41 3.35
N GLY A 245 17.75 -0.29 2.76
CA GLY A 245 16.33 0.07 2.63
C GLY A 245 15.54 -0.98 1.84
N LEU A 246 16.04 -1.38 0.67
CA LEU A 246 15.45 -2.44 -0.15
C LEU A 246 15.39 -3.77 0.59
N SER A 247 16.45 -4.15 1.29
CA SER A 247 16.51 -5.37 2.08
C SER A 247 15.45 -5.37 3.19
N ASN A 248 15.31 -4.26 3.92
CA ASN A 248 14.28 -4.13 4.95
C ASN A 248 12.86 -4.26 4.38
N MET A 249 12.60 -3.68 3.20
CA MET A 249 11.31 -3.83 2.52
C MET A 249 11.06 -5.29 2.14
N VAL A 250 12.03 -5.93 1.50
CA VAL A 250 11.93 -7.31 1.03
C VAL A 250 11.73 -8.28 2.19
N LEU A 251 12.49 -8.16 3.28
CA LEU A 251 12.30 -8.98 4.48
C LEU A 251 10.89 -8.86 5.03
N LYS A 252 10.34 -7.63 5.05
CA LYS A 252 8.97 -7.42 5.55
C LYS A 252 7.92 -8.05 4.65
N VAL A 253 8.12 -7.99 3.34
CA VAL A 253 7.28 -8.70 2.37
C VAL A 253 7.40 -10.21 2.58
N GLN A 254 8.62 -10.76 2.63
CA GLN A 254 8.88 -12.18 2.86
C GLN A 254 8.24 -12.66 4.18
N GLU A 255 8.38 -11.92 5.29
CA GLU A 255 7.85 -12.29 6.61
C GLU A 255 6.35 -12.60 6.59
N LYS A 256 5.56 -11.76 5.91
CA LYS A 256 4.09 -11.85 5.89
C LYS A 256 3.52 -12.32 4.55
N SER A 257 4.36 -12.84 3.65
CA SER A 257 3.93 -13.21 2.30
C SER A 257 3.12 -14.52 2.28
N PRO A 258 1.96 -14.56 1.61
CA PRO A 258 1.24 -15.81 1.34
C PRO A 258 1.99 -16.73 0.37
N LEU A 259 3.03 -16.26 -0.33
CA LEU A 259 3.84 -17.06 -1.26
C LEU A 259 4.65 -18.17 -0.57
N LYS A 260 4.74 -18.15 0.76
CA LYS A 260 5.38 -19.21 1.55
C LYS A 260 4.64 -20.54 1.46
N TYR A 261 3.34 -20.47 1.19
CA TYR A 261 2.49 -21.64 1.04
C TYR A 261 2.46 -22.05 -0.43
N LEU A 262 2.57 -23.35 -0.68
CA LEU A 262 2.36 -23.89 -2.01
C LEU A 262 0.91 -23.61 -2.41
N VAL A 263 0.74 -22.81 -3.46
CA VAL A 263 -0.59 -22.58 -4.04
C VAL A 263 -0.97 -23.87 -4.75
N VAL A 264 -2.05 -24.51 -4.30
CA VAL A 264 -2.60 -25.68 -4.97
C VAL A 264 -3.03 -25.24 -6.38
N PRO A 265 -2.63 -25.95 -7.45
CA PRO A 265 -3.05 -25.61 -8.80
C PRO A 265 -4.57 -25.55 -8.89
N LEU A 266 -5.11 -24.59 -9.65
CA LEU A 266 -6.51 -24.57 -10.03
C LEU A 266 -6.78 -25.70 -11.01
N THR A 267 -7.01 -26.91 -10.49
CA THR A 267 -7.29 -28.08 -11.32
C THR A 267 -8.66 -27.94 -11.98
N LYS A 268 -8.86 -28.64 -13.10
CA LYS A 268 -10.17 -28.65 -13.79
C LYS A 268 -11.27 -29.17 -12.87
N GLU A 269 -10.93 -30.11 -12.00
CA GLU A 269 -11.83 -30.71 -11.01
C GLU A 269 -12.25 -29.68 -9.95
N LEU A 270 -11.29 -28.88 -9.46
CA LEU A 270 -11.59 -27.82 -8.49
C LEU A 270 -12.48 -26.74 -9.14
N LEU A 271 -12.19 -26.33 -10.37
CA LEU A 271 -13.01 -25.36 -11.10
C LEU A 271 -14.45 -25.86 -11.30
N LYS A 272 -14.63 -27.11 -11.72
CA LYS A 272 -15.96 -27.75 -11.85
C LYS A 272 -16.70 -27.81 -10.51
N SER A 273 -15.99 -28.16 -9.43
CA SER A 273 -16.57 -28.21 -8.08
C SER A 273 -17.07 -26.84 -7.63
N VAL A 274 -16.27 -25.79 -7.84
CA VAL A 274 -16.62 -24.40 -7.52
C VAL A 274 -17.80 -23.91 -8.37
N GLU A 275 -17.83 -24.23 -9.66
CA GLU A 275 -18.96 -23.89 -10.56
C GLU A 275 -20.26 -24.55 -10.10
N ALA A 276 -20.21 -25.84 -9.74
CA ALA A 276 -21.35 -26.55 -9.20
C ALA A 276 -21.83 -25.95 -7.86
N ALA A 277 -20.91 -25.60 -6.96
CA ALA A 277 -21.23 -24.96 -5.69
C ALA A 277 -21.89 -23.58 -5.89
N ARG A 278 -21.38 -22.78 -6.84
CA ARG A 278 -21.95 -21.48 -7.19
C ARG A 278 -23.37 -21.62 -7.75
N THR A 279 -23.61 -22.63 -8.58
CA THR A 279 -24.93 -22.92 -9.14
C THR A 279 -25.91 -23.26 -8.01
N ARG A 280 -25.56 -24.21 -7.14
CA ARG A 280 -26.38 -24.57 -5.96
C ARG A 280 -26.71 -23.37 -5.08
N TYR A 281 -25.75 -22.48 -4.85
CA TYR A 281 -25.97 -21.27 -4.04
C TYR A 281 -26.93 -20.28 -4.72
N ARG A 282 -26.83 -20.09 -6.04
CA ARG A 282 -27.79 -19.26 -6.80
C ARG A 282 -29.20 -19.85 -6.75
N ASP A 283 -29.31 -21.17 -6.87
CA ASP A 283 -30.60 -21.86 -6.83
C ASP A 283 -31.25 -21.68 -5.45
N TYR A 284 -30.46 -21.88 -4.37
CA TYR A 284 -30.90 -21.60 -3.01
C TYR A 284 -31.38 -20.16 -2.81
N LEU A 285 -30.61 -19.17 -3.28
CA LEU A 285 -31.00 -17.76 -3.18
C LEU A 285 -32.29 -17.45 -3.96
N THR A 286 -32.52 -18.13 -5.09
CA THR A 286 -33.73 -17.97 -5.89
C THR A 286 -34.94 -18.55 -5.17
N GLU A 287 -34.79 -19.72 -4.56
CA GLU A 287 -35.85 -20.36 -3.78
C GLU A 287 -36.19 -19.55 -2.51
N GLU A 288 -35.19 -19.01 -1.81
CA GLU A 288 -35.41 -18.12 -0.66
C GLU A 288 -36.16 -16.84 -1.04
N ARG A 289 -35.88 -16.25 -2.21
CA ARG A 289 -36.68 -15.12 -2.72
C ARG A 289 -38.12 -15.54 -2.98
N ARG A 290 -38.33 -16.69 -3.63
CA ARG A 290 -39.66 -17.21 -3.94
C ARG A 290 -40.49 -17.45 -2.68
N LYS A 291 -39.88 -18.02 -1.63
CA LYS A 291 -40.52 -18.19 -0.32
C LYS A 291 -40.94 -16.87 0.29
N LYS A 292 -40.04 -15.88 0.33
CA LYS A 292 -40.36 -14.54 0.86
C LYS A 292 -41.50 -13.86 0.10
N GLU A 293 -41.54 -14.00 -1.23
CA GLU A 293 -42.64 -13.47 -2.05
C GLU A 293 -43.97 -14.17 -1.76
N LEU A 294 -43.96 -15.49 -1.57
CA LEU A 294 -45.15 -16.26 -1.22
C LEU A 294 -45.66 -15.91 0.19
N GLU A 295 -44.78 -15.78 1.18
CA GLU A 295 -45.12 -15.33 2.52
C GLU A 295 -45.74 -13.93 2.50
N ALA A 296 -45.14 -12.99 1.76
CA ALA A 296 -45.68 -11.64 1.62
C ALA A 296 -47.06 -11.62 0.94
N LYS A 297 -47.29 -12.46 -0.08
CA LYS A 297 -48.62 -12.62 -0.71
C LYS A 297 -49.63 -13.24 0.25
N GLY A 298 -49.23 -14.23 1.03
CA GLY A 298 -50.07 -14.87 2.05
C GLY A 298 -50.50 -13.88 3.13
N GLN A 299 -49.56 -13.07 3.63
CA GLN A 299 -49.86 -12.01 4.61
C GLN A 299 -50.83 -10.97 4.05
N LYS A 300 -50.65 -10.51 2.80
CA LYS A 300 -51.58 -9.58 2.14
C LYS A 300 -52.98 -10.17 1.98
N ARG A 301 -53.08 -11.46 1.62
CA ARG A 301 -54.37 -12.13 1.47
C ARG A 301 -55.09 -12.27 2.81
N LYS A 302 -54.36 -12.64 3.87
CA LYS A 302 -54.91 -12.75 5.23
C LYS A 302 -55.42 -11.40 5.73
N ALA A 303 -54.66 -10.33 5.54
CA ALA A 303 -55.10 -8.97 5.89
C ALA A 303 -56.37 -8.56 5.15
N ALA A 304 -56.49 -8.87 3.85
CA ALA A 304 -57.69 -8.58 3.08
C ALA A 304 -58.92 -9.42 3.52
N GLU A 305 -58.71 -10.68 3.93
CA GLU A 305 -59.76 -11.54 4.49
C GLU A 305 -60.25 -11.02 5.85
N ASP A 306 -59.32 -10.60 6.72
CA ASP A 306 -59.62 -9.98 8.03
C ASP A 306 -60.43 -8.67 7.85
N ASP A 307 -60.02 -7.80 6.91
CA ASP A 307 -60.74 -6.56 6.56
C ASP A 307 -62.16 -6.86 6.05
N LEU A 308 -62.31 -7.87 5.19
CA LEU A 308 -63.61 -8.27 4.64
C LEU A 308 -64.55 -8.81 5.73
N GLU A 309 -64.01 -9.55 6.69
CA GLU A 309 -64.77 -10.08 7.83
C GLU A 309 -65.21 -8.95 8.76
N GLU A 310 -64.36 -7.96 9.00
CA GLU A 310 -64.71 -6.77 9.78
C GLU A 310 -65.84 -5.97 9.12
N LEU A 311 -65.76 -5.77 7.79
CA LEU A 311 -66.83 -5.12 7.02
C LEU A 311 -68.15 -5.91 7.06
N ARG A 312 -68.11 -7.25 7.06
CA ARG A 312 -69.30 -8.11 7.22
C ARG A 312 -69.91 -7.99 8.61
N LYS A 313 -69.08 -7.90 9.66
CA LYS A 313 -69.55 -7.64 11.04
C LYS A 313 -70.24 -6.29 11.17
N ARG A 314 -69.77 -5.26 10.44
CA ARG A 314 -70.38 -3.93 10.40
C ARG A 314 -71.68 -3.83 9.58
N LYS A 315 -71.95 -4.79 8.67
CA LYS A 315 -73.13 -4.79 7.77
C LYS A 315 -74.33 -5.60 8.26
N LYS A 316 -74.28 -6.28 9.42
CA LYS A 316 -75.47 -6.90 10.01
C LYS A 316 -76.42 -5.80 10.54
N PRO A 317 -77.61 -5.59 9.96
CA PRO A 317 -78.61 -4.68 10.52
C PRO A 317 -79.29 -5.34 11.73
N SER A 318 -79.73 -4.51 12.69
CA SER A 318 -80.61 -4.88 13.80
C SER A 318 -81.91 -5.53 13.33
#